data_AF-A0A4Y9S5H0-F1
#
_entry.id   AF-A0A4Y9S5H0-F1
#
_cell.length_a   1.000
_cell.length_b   1.000
_cell.length_c   1.000
_cell.angle_alpha   90.00
_cell.angle_beta   90.00
_cell.angle_gamma   90.00
#
_symmetry.space_group_name_H-M   'P 1'
#
loop_
_entity.id
_entity.type
_entity.pdbx_description
1 polymer ?
#
loop_
_entity_poly.entity_id
_entity_poly.type
_entity_poly.pdbx_seq_one_letter_code
_entity_poly.pdbx_strand_id
1 'polypeptide(L)'
;MFRGVPLTLEEVESIVPLGDDALIVAARCNMGAFTPPDEQPVPPSKDRMSLVLHRTSAGLRIAHGANVQINPAVQQFDPAKGKPPA
;
A
#
# COMPACT_ATOMS: atom_id res chain seq x y z
N MET A 1 -3.25 7.90 -6.19
CA MET A 1 -2.30 7.64 -7.29
C MET A 1 -2.08 8.93 -8.05
N PHE A 2 -0.82 9.26 -8.36
CA PHE A 2 -0.48 10.49 -9.07
C PHE A 2 -0.36 10.21 -10.57
N ARG A 3 -0.93 11.10 -11.39
CA ARG A 3 -0.91 10.97 -12.85
C ARG A 3 0.53 10.98 -13.35
N GLY A 4 0.90 10.00 -14.18
CA GLY A 4 2.22 9.91 -14.80
C GLY A 4 3.33 9.39 -13.87
N VAL A 5 3.03 9.10 -12.60
CA VAL A 5 3.99 8.54 -11.65
C VAL A 5 3.91 7.01 -11.71
N PRO A 6 5.01 6.29 -11.98
CA PRO A 6 5.01 4.83 -11.95
C PRO A 6 4.57 4.30 -10.59
N LEU A 7 3.66 3.33 -10.61
CA LEU A 7 3.26 2.56 -9.44
C LEU A 7 3.23 1.09 -9.82
N THR A 8 4.10 0.30 -9.19
CA THR A 8 4.25 -1.12 -9.50
C THR A 8 3.91 -1.93 -8.27
N LEU A 9 3.02 -2.92 -8.42
CA LEU A 9 2.76 -3.91 -7.38
C LEU A 9 4.00 -4.79 -7.18
N GLU A 10 4.51 -4.87 -5.95
CA GLU A 10 5.61 -5.76 -5.56
C GLU A 10 5.06 -7.08 -5.04
N GLU A 11 4.12 -7.01 -4.10
CA GLU A 11 3.61 -8.18 -3.39
C GLU A 11 2.18 -7.90 -2.89
N VAL A 12 1.31 -8.92 -2.91
CA VAL A 12 0.08 -8.90 -2.13
C VAL A 12 0.36 -9.65 -0.84
N GLU A 13 0.46 -8.93 0.28
CA GLU A 13 0.85 -9.50 1.58
C GLU A 13 -0.30 -10.24 2.24
N SER A 14 -1.54 -9.77 2.05
CA SER A 14 -2.72 -10.44 2.59
C SER A 14 -3.98 -10.08 1.83
N ILE A 15 -4.93 -11.02 1.83
CA ILE A 15 -6.31 -10.81 1.40
C ILE A 15 -7.19 -11.42 2.50
N VAL A 16 -8.00 -10.57 3.13
CA VAL A 16 -8.89 -10.98 4.22
C VAL A 16 -10.33 -10.68 3.82
N PRO A 17 -11.23 -11.67 3.79
CA PRO A 17 -12.65 -11.41 3.55
C PRO A 17 -13.26 -10.60 4.69
N LEU A 18 -14.16 -9.69 4.34
CA LEU A 18 -14.96 -8.90 5.27
C LEU A 18 -16.43 -9.15 4.93
N GLY A 19 -17.00 -10.19 5.50
CA GLY A 19 -18.31 -10.72 5.08
C GLY A 19 -18.26 -11.30 3.67
N ASP A 20 -19.43 -11.41 3.03
CA ASP A 20 -19.57 -12.08 1.73
C ASP A 20 -19.15 -11.20 0.56
N ASP A 21 -19.37 -9.89 0.67
CA ASP A 21 -19.27 -8.94 -0.44
C ASP A 21 -18.01 -8.07 -0.42
N ALA A 22 -17.18 -8.14 0.62
CA ALA A 22 -15.98 -7.30 0.71
C ALA A 22 -14.69 -8.07 1.01
N LEU A 23 -13.58 -7.48 0.59
CA LEU A 23 -12.22 -7.94 0.83
C LEU A 23 -11.38 -6.76 1.33
N ILE A 24 -10.51 -7.01 2.30
CA ILE A 24 -9.42 -6.12 2.68
C ILE A 24 -8.14 -6.72 2.11
N VAL A 25 -7.39 -5.92 1.36
CA VAL A 25 -6.12 -6.32 0.75
C VAL A 25 -5.02 -5.43 1.30
N ALA A 26 -3.92 -6.02 1.76
CA ALA A 26 -2.68 -5.30 2.02
C ALA A 26 -1.66 -5.67 0.92
N ALA A 27 -1.09 -4.67 0.27
CA ALA A 27 -0.13 -4.84 -0.81
C ALA A 27 1.11 -3.97 -0.61
N ARG A 28 2.28 -4.48 -0.96
CA ARG A 28 3.49 -3.67 -1.15
C ARG A 28 3.57 -3.18 -2.56
N CYS A 29 3.90 -1.91 -2.70
CA CYS A 29 4.07 -1.26 -4.00
C CYS A 29 5.36 -0.44 -4.03
N ASN A 30 5.92 -0.29 -5.21
CA ASN A 30 6.98 0.67 -5.49
C ASN A 30 6.38 1.89 -6.18
N MET A 31 6.55 3.07 -5.58
CA MET A 31 6.14 4.36 -6.14
C MET A 31 7.38 5.08 -6.70
N GLY A 32 7.29 5.55 -7.93
CA GLY A 32 8.32 6.36 -8.56
C GLY A 32 8.45 7.73 -7.90
N ALA A 33 9.57 8.42 -8.16
CA ALA A 33 9.75 9.81 -7.73
C ALA A 33 8.67 10.70 -8.35
N PHE A 34 8.26 11.73 -7.63
CA PHE A 34 7.35 12.75 -8.14
C PHE A 34 7.57 14.09 -7.45
N THR A 35 7.11 15.16 -8.09
CA THR A 35 7.11 16.51 -7.50
C THR A 35 5.65 16.92 -7.29
N PRO A 36 5.19 17.12 -6.05
CA PRO A 36 3.87 17.63 -5.77
C PRO A 36 3.77 19.13 -6.13
N PRO A 37 2.56 19.72 -6.11
CA PRO A 37 2.37 21.14 -6.37
C PRO A 37 3.06 22.10 -5.39
N ASP A 38 3.48 21.63 -4.22
CA ASP A 38 4.29 22.40 -3.25
C ASP A 38 5.79 22.40 -3.59
N GLU A 39 6.13 21.83 -4.75
CA GLU A 39 7.46 21.79 -5.36
C GLU A 39 8.52 21.02 -4.57
N GLN A 40 8.15 20.34 -3.47
CA GLN A 40 9.10 19.55 -2.69
C GLN A 40 9.23 18.14 -3.28
N PRO A 41 10.36 17.79 -3.92
CA PRO A 41 10.49 16.50 -4.59
C PRO A 41 10.38 15.34 -3.60
N VAL A 42 9.56 14.36 -3.94
CA VAL A 42 9.42 13.11 -3.21
C VAL A 42 10.25 12.05 -3.94
N PRO A 43 11.27 11.45 -3.29
CA PRO A 43 12.07 10.39 -3.90
C PRO A 43 11.22 9.12 -4.10
N PRO A 44 11.70 8.15 -4.91
CA PRO A 44 11.03 6.86 -5.03
C PRO A 44 10.89 6.18 -3.67
N SER A 45 9.77 5.51 -3.44
CA SER A 45 9.47 4.90 -2.15
C SER A 45 8.89 3.50 -2.29
N LYS A 46 9.10 2.70 -1.24
CA LYS A 46 8.32 1.50 -0.99
C LYS A 46 7.14 1.87 -0.10
N ASP A 47 5.95 1.47 -0.52
CA ASP A 47 4.72 1.78 0.18
C ASP A 47 3.97 0.50 0.55
N ARG A 48 3.14 0.60 1.57
CA ARG A 48 2.13 -0.40 1.91
C ARG A 48 0.75 0.21 1.69
N MET A 49 0.00 -0.38 0.76
CA MET A 49 -1.33 0.04 0.38
C MET A 49 -2.37 -0.93 0.92
N SER A 50 -3.33 -0.41 1.65
CA SER A 50 -4.54 -1.12 2.07
C SER A 50 -5.69 -0.75 1.16
N LEU A 51 -6.35 -1.75 0.57
CA LEU A 51 -7.52 -1.57 -0.28
C LEU A 51 -8.72 -2.29 0.33
N VAL A 52 -9.86 -1.62 0.38
CA VAL A 52 -11.16 -2.27 0.58
C VAL A 52 -11.78 -2.47 -0.79
N LEU A 53 -12.01 -3.73 -1.16
CA LEU A 53 -12.63 -4.11 -2.43
C LEU A 53 -14.05 -4.61 -2.17
N HIS A 54 -15.00 -4.12 -2.95
CA HIS A 54 -16.37 -4.61 -2.98
C HIS A 54 -16.58 -5.50 -4.20
N ARG A 55 -17.22 -6.67 -4.01
CA ARG A 55 -17.62 -7.58 -5.07
C ARG A 55 -18.87 -7.02 -5.74
N THR A 56 -18.85 -6.97 -7.06
CA THR A 56 -20.01 -6.59 -7.87
C THR A 56 -20.22 -7.63 -8.96
N SER A 57 -21.37 -7.62 -9.61
CA SER A 57 -21.63 -8.46 -10.78
C SER A 57 -20.64 -8.22 -11.93
N ALA A 58 -20.00 -7.04 -11.98
CA ALA A 58 -18.98 -6.68 -12.96
C ALA A 58 -17.54 -6.97 -12.48
N GLY A 59 -17.36 -7.57 -11.31
CA GLY A 59 -16.05 -7.85 -10.70
C GLY A 59 -15.75 -7.01 -9.46
N LEU A 60 -14.47 -6.87 -9.12
CA LEU A 60 -14.03 -6.14 -7.94
C LEU A 60 -13.97 -4.64 -8.21
N ARG A 61 -14.46 -3.85 -7.25
CA ARG A 61 -14.30 -2.39 -7.25
C ARG A 61 -13.60 -1.94 -5.99
N ILE A 62 -12.69 -0.97 -6.11
CA ILE A 62 -12.07 -0.34 -4.96
C ILE A 62 -13.11 0.60 -4.32
N ALA A 63 -13.51 0.29 -3.09
CA ALA A 63 -14.39 1.13 -2.28
C ALA A 63 -13.58 2.14 -1.45
N HIS A 64 -12.39 1.74 -0.99
CA HIS A 64 -11.48 2.60 -0.25
C HIS A 64 -10.03 2.19 -0.48
N GLY A 65 -9.11 3.15 -0.40
CA GLY A 65 -7.67 2.91 -0.46
C GLY A 65 -6.92 3.85 0.48
N ALA A 66 -6.01 3.27 1.25
CA ALA A 66 -5.06 3.99 2.09
C ALA A 66 -3.65 3.56 1.69
N ASN A 67 -2.72 4.50 1.55
CA ASN A 67 -1.35 4.22 1.15
C ASN A 67 -0.40 4.91 2.13
N VAL A 68 0.56 4.15 2.64
CA VAL A 68 1.54 4.65 3.62
C VAL A 68 2.93 4.26 3.17
N GLN A 69 3.84 5.23 3.15
CA GLN A 69 5.24 4.98 2.86
C GLN A 69 5.88 4.13 3.97
N ILE A 70 6.62 3.09 3.58
CA ILE A 70 7.40 2.28 4.50
C ILE A 70 8.68 3.04 4.83
N ASN A 71 8.93 3.29 6.11
CA ASN A 71 10.21 3.79 6.57
C ASN A 71 11.17 2.60 6.79
N PRO A 72 12.20 2.41 5.93
CA PRO A 72 13.09 1.26 6.03
C PRO A 72 13.94 1.27 7.30
N ALA A 73 14.24 2.44 7.86
CA ALA A 73 15.09 2.56 9.05
C ALA A 73 14.44 1.96 10.30
N VAL A 74 13.10 1.99 10.37
CA VAL A 74 12.34 1.51 11.53
C VAL A 74 11.75 0.11 11.33
N GLN A 75 11.77 -0.43 10.11
CA GLN A 75 11.14 -1.71 9.78
C GLN A 75 11.70 -2.90 10.59
N GLN A 76 12.98 -2.83 10.96
CA GLN A 76 13.65 -3.84 11.79
C GLN A 76 13.13 -3.89 13.24
N PHE A 77 12.47 -2.82 13.71
CA PHE A 77 11.92 -2.72 15.06
C PHE A 77 10.41 -3.05 15.13
N ASP A 78 9.84 -3.61 14.06
CA ASP A 78 8.43 -4.01 13.99
C ASP A 78 8.12 -5.11 15.03
N PRO A 79 7.35 -4.83 16.10
CA PRO A 79 7.09 -5.80 17.16
C PRO A 79 6.23 -6.97 16.69
N ALA A 80 5.49 -6.82 15.59
CA ALA A 80 4.72 -7.93 15.00
C ALA A 80 5.63 -9.03 14.42
N LYS A 81 6.91 -8.72 14.17
CA LYS A 81 7.92 -9.68 13.70
C LYS A 81 8.72 -10.36 14.81
N GLY A 82 8.42 -10.06 16.07
CA GLY A 82 9.10 -10.61 17.24
C GLY A 82 10.01 -9.62 17.95
N LYS A 83 10.91 -10.13 18.80
CA LYS A 83 11.79 -9.28 19.63
C LYS A 83 12.72 -8.45 18.74
N PRO A 84 12.83 -7.11 18.94
CA PRO A 84 13.74 -6.28 18.18
C PRO A 84 15.21 -6.73 18.34
N PRO A 85 16.07 -6.50 17.33
CA PRO A 85 17.51 -6.71 17.49
C PRO A 85 18.05 -5.85 18.65
N ALA A 86 19.01 -6.40 19.40
CA ALA A 86 19.62 -5.78 20.58
C ALA A 86 20.54 -4.62 20.21
#